data_AF-A0A1I4E577-F1
#
_entry.id   AF-A0A1I4E577-F1
#
_cell.length_a   1.000
_cell.length_b   1.000
_cell.length_c   1.000
_cell.angle_alpha   90.00
_cell.angle_beta   90.00
_cell.angle_gamma   90.00
#
_symmetry.space_group_name_H-M   'P 1'
#
loop_
_entity.id
_entity.type
_entity.pdbx_description
1 polymer ?
#
loop_
_entity_poly.entity_id
_entity_poly.type
_entity_poly.pdbx_seq_one_letter_code
_entity_poly.pdbx_strand_id
1 'polypeptide(L)'
;MHVQIAHAEGLQDLHYEPGQEFKEHYGSFGPNNPSSHNNRISTLVMYLNEVEKRGKTTFPNLGIIVKPVKGSAVYFERTNAA
;
A
#
# COMPACT_ATOMS: atom_id res chain seq x y z
N MET A 1 1.89 -0.85 15.07
CA MET A 1 2.99 -0.05 14.48
C MET A 1 3.98 0.34 15.56
N HIS A 2 5.15 -0.31 15.58
CA HIS A 2 6.29 0.06 16.44
C HIS A 2 7.54 0.30 15.59
N VAL A 3 7.38 1.02 14.47
CA VAL A 3 8.48 1.37 13.56
C VAL A 3 8.80 2.85 13.76
N GLN A 4 10.08 3.17 13.95
CA GLN A 4 10.52 4.56 14.06
C GLN A 4 10.29 5.29 12.73
N ILE A 5 9.84 6.55 12.80
CA ILE A 5 9.61 7.40 11.61
C ILE A 5 10.86 7.55 10.75
N ALA A 6 12.06 7.45 11.33
CA ALA A 6 13.32 7.49 10.58
C ALA A 6 13.47 6.34 9.55
N HIS A 7 12.68 5.27 9.66
CA HIS A 7 12.64 4.18 8.68
C HIS A 7 11.55 4.36 7.61
N ALA A 8 10.71 5.39 7.74
CA ALA A 8 9.68 5.66 6.75
C ALA A 8 10.31 6.29 5.50
N GLU A 9 9.85 5.84 4.33
CA GLU A 9 10.03 6.61 3.11
C GLU A 9 9.22 7.92 3.21
N GLY A 10 9.58 8.92 2.40
CA GLY A 10 8.78 10.13 2.27
C GLY A 10 7.35 9.82 1.81
N LEU A 11 6.39 10.67 2.17
CA LEU A 11 5.02 10.54 1.71
C LEU A 11 4.96 10.59 0.18
N GLN A 12 4.20 9.67 -0.41
CA GLN A 12 3.96 9.60 -1.85
C GLN A 12 2.48 9.83 -2.10
N ASP A 13 2.16 10.91 -2.82
CA ASP A 13 0.80 11.24 -3.21
C ASP A 13 0.50 10.64 -4.59
N LEU A 14 -0.59 9.88 -4.68
CA LEU A 14 -1.08 9.30 -5.93
C LEU A 14 -2.52 9.76 -6.18
N HIS A 15 -2.80 10.14 -7.42
CA HIS A 15 -4.15 10.50 -7.88
C HIS A 15 -4.51 9.65 -9.09
N TYR A 16 -5.65 8.95 -9.00
CA TYR A 16 -6.16 8.09 -10.06
C TYR A 16 -7.41 8.71 -10.68
N GLU A 17 -7.34 8.98 -11.98
CA GLU A 17 -8.46 9.44 -12.79
C GLU A 17 -9.42 8.29 -13.15
N PRO A 18 -10.67 8.59 -13.55
CA PRO A 18 -11.62 7.58 -14.01
C PRO A 18 -11.02 6.66 -15.09
N GLY A 19 -11.04 5.36 -14.83
CA GLY A 19 -10.49 4.33 -15.72
C GLY A 19 -9.03 3.95 -15.44
N GLN A 20 -8.32 4.69 -14.59
CA GLN A 20 -7.00 4.29 -14.12
C GLN A 20 -7.11 3.24 -13.02
N GLU A 21 -6.10 2.38 -12.97
CA GLU A 21 -5.92 1.37 -11.95
C GLU A 21 -4.43 1.09 -11.74
N PHE A 22 -4.13 0.43 -10.64
CA PHE A 22 -2.82 -0.17 -10.43
C PHE A 22 -2.97 -1.68 -10.44
N LYS A 23 -2.09 -2.38 -11.16
CA LYS A 23 -2.10 -3.84 -11.22
C LYS A 23 -1.66 -4.44 -9.88
N GLU A 24 -2.10 -5.66 -9.62
CA GLU A 24 -1.68 -6.42 -8.43
C GLU A 24 -0.15 -6.51 -8.38
N HIS A 25 0.42 -6.26 -7.21
CA HIS A 25 1.85 -6.23 -6.98
C HIS A 25 2.17 -6.39 -5.49
N TYR A 26 3.46 -6.60 -5.21
CA TYR A 26 3.99 -6.51 -3.85
C TYR A 26 4.59 -5.12 -3.61
N GLY A 27 4.36 -4.58 -2.41
CA GLY A 27 4.98 -3.31 -2.00
C GLY A 27 6.49 -3.41 -1.80
N SER A 28 7.02 -4.62 -1.59
CA SER A 28 8.45 -4.91 -1.42
C SER A 28 9.19 -5.07 -2.74
N PHE A 29 10.49 -4.80 -2.73
CA PHE A 29 11.39 -5.08 -3.84
C PHE A 29 11.64 -6.58 -4.03
N GLY A 30 11.77 -7.02 -5.29
CA GLY A 30 12.19 -8.38 -5.62
C GLY A 30 13.66 -8.65 -5.29
N PRO A 31 14.11 -9.93 -5.29
CA PRO A 31 15.43 -10.33 -4.78
C PRO A 31 16.60 -9.66 -5.53
N ASN A 32 16.45 -9.42 -6.83
CA ASN A 32 17.50 -8.86 -7.69
C ASN A 32 17.50 -7.31 -7.73
N ASN A 33 16.62 -6.66 -6.97
CA ASN A 33 16.59 -5.20 -6.91
C ASN A 33 17.67 -4.72 -5.92
N PRO A 34 18.48 -3.70 -6.26
CA PRO A 34 19.49 -3.16 -5.34
C PRO A 34 18.94 -2.72 -3.98
N SER A 35 17.67 -2.30 -3.91
CA SER A 35 17.02 -1.87 -2.67
C SER A 35 16.49 -3.03 -1.82
N SER A 36 16.67 -4.29 -2.25
CA SER A 36 16.17 -5.47 -1.53
C SER A 36 16.84 -5.69 -0.18
N HIS A 37 18.06 -5.15 0.04
CA HIS A 37 18.78 -5.25 1.30
C HIS A 37 18.15 -4.41 2.43
N ASN A 38 17.35 -3.38 2.08
CA ASN A 38 16.61 -2.54 3.02
C ASN A 38 15.16 -2.44 2.54
N ASN A 39 14.48 -3.59 2.54
CA ASN A 39 13.18 -3.72 1.92
C ASN A 39 12.06 -3.16 2.81
N ARG A 40 10.95 -2.78 2.17
CA ARG A 40 9.73 -2.36 2.86
C ARG A 40 9.13 -3.53 3.64
N ILE A 41 8.92 -3.31 4.93
CA ILE A 41 8.32 -4.30 5.84
C ILE A 41 6.80 -4.12 5.99
N SER A 42 6.30 -2.91 5.75
CA SER A 42 4.88 -2.57 5.89
C SER A 42 4.51 -1.36 5.03
N THR A 43 3.22 -1.23 4.72
CA THR A 43 2.67 -0.11 3.97
C THR A 43 1.44 0.47 4.69
N LEU A 44 1.35 1.80 4.72
CA LEU A 44 0.15 2.53 5.12
C LEU A 44 -0.39 3.29 3.90
N VAL A 45 -1.61 2.98 3.46
CA VAL A 45 -2.30 3.73 2.41
C VAL A 45 -3.40 4.56 3.06
N MET A 46 -3.38 5.88 2.82
CA MET A 46 -4.38 6.81 3.32
C MET A 46 -5.27 7.28 2.17
N TYR A 47 -6.58 7.30 2.37
CA TYR A 47 -7.54 7.75 1.36
C TYR A 47 -7.86 9.23 1.58
N LEU A 48 -7.47 10.07 0.63
CA LEU A 48 -7.49 11.53 0.80
C LEU A 48 -8.78 12.20 0.30
N ASN A 49 -9.61 11.47 -0.47
CA ASN A 49 -10.87 11.95 -1.02
C ASN A 49 -11.96 10.88 -1.03
N GLU A 50 -13.20 11.32 -1.26
CA GLU A 50 -14.33 10.43 -1.53
C GLU A 50 -14.25 9.91 -2.97
N VAL A 51 -14.62 8.64 -3.16
CA VAL A 51 -14.65 7.99 -4.48
C VAL A 51 -16.06 7.47 -4.73
N GLU A 52 -16.72 8.02 -5.75
CA GLU A 52 -18.13 7.67 -6.04
C GLU A 52 -18.29 6.21 -6.47
N LYS A 53 -17.35 5.68 -7.28
CA LYS A 53 -17.39 4.31 -7.81
C LYS A 53 -15.98 3.74 -7.97
N ARG A 54 -15.81 2.44 -7.69
CA ARG A 54 -14.54 1.68 -7.78
C ARG A 54 -13.49 2.18 -6.78
N GLY A 55 -12.21 2.26 -7.16
CA GLY A 55 -11.10 2.74 -6.30
C GLY A 55 -10.77 1.89 -5.07
N LYS A 56 -11.21 0.63 -5.05
CA LYS A 56 -11.02 -0.28 -3.90
C LYS A 56 -9.57 -0.75 -3.84
N THR A 57 -9.03 -0.88 -2.64
CA THR A 57 -7.79 -1.64 -2.43
C THR A 57 -8.16 -3.11 -2.20
N THR A 58 -7.64 -3.98 -3.05
CA THR A 58 -7.97 -5.41 -3.03
C THR A 58 -6.75 -6.23 -2.62
N PHE A 59 -6.97 -7.22 -1.75
CA PHE A 59 -6.00 -8.25 -1.40
C PHE A 59 -6.56 -9.61 -1.84
N PRO A 60 -6.38 -10.00 -3.11
CA PRO A 60 -7.06 -11.14 -3.72
C PRO A 60 -6.78 -12.46 -2.99
N ASN A 61 -5.52 -12.72 -2.63
CA ASN A 61 -5.10 -13.92 -1.92
C ASN A 61 -5.72 -14.07 -0.52
N LEU A 62 -6.19 -12.95 0.07
CA LEU A 62 -6.86 -12.93 1.37
C LEU A 62 -8.39 -12.83 1.23
N GLY A 63 -8.92 -12.61 0.02
CA GLY A 63 -10.34 -12.33 -0.20
C GLY A 63 -10.82 -11.01 0.43
N ILE A 64 -9.90 -10.09 0.75
CA ILE A 64 -10.21 -8.82 1.43
C ILE A 64 -10.33 -7.69 0.42
N ILE A 65 -11.34 -6.84 0.63
CA ILE A 65 -11.60 -5.65 -0.17
C ILE A 65 -11.82 -4.48 0.78
N VAL A 66 -11.00 -3.43 0.66
CA VAL A 66 -11.14 -2.18 1.39
C VAL A 66 -11.71 -1.12 0.47
N LYS A 67 -12.84 -0.54 0.85
CA LYS A 67 -13.42 0.61 0.15
C LYS A 67 -12.74 1.89 0.65
N PRO A 68 -12.35 2.82 -0.24
CA PRO A 68 -11.81 4.09 0.18
C PRO A 68 -12.89 4.90 0.90
N VAL A 69 -12.54 5.45 2.07
CA VAL A 69 -13.34 6.42 2.81
C VAL A 69 -12.41 7.58 3.16
N LYS A 70 -12.80 8.82 2.86
CA LYS A 70 -11.93 9.97 3.09
C LYS A 70 -11.48 10.03 4.55
N GLY A 71 -10.17 10.17 4.76
CA GLY A 71 -9.53 10.23 6.08
C GLY A 71 -9.29 8.87 6.74
N SER A 72 -9.74 7.77 6.13
CA SER A 72 -9.39 6.41 6.59
C SER A 72 -8.06 5.96 6.01
N ALA A 73 -7.51 4.89 6.58
CA ALA A 73 -6.29 4.27 6.10
C ALA A 73 -6.36 2.74 6.20
N VAL A 74 -5.64 2.06 5.32
CA VAL A 74 -5.36 0.62 5.43
C VAL A 74 -3.87 0.44 5.68
N TYR A 75 -3.56 -0.32 6.73
CA TYR A 75 -2.21 -0.72 7.08
C TYR A 75 -2.07 -2.22 6.89
N PHE A 76 -0.95 -2.64 6.32
CA PHE A 76 -0.62 -4.04 6.18
C PHE A 76 0.89 -4.27 6.24
N GLU A 77 1.27 -5.41 6.81
CA GLU A 77 2.64 -5.83 7.00
C GLU A 77 2.92 -7.07 6.14
N ARG A 78 4.13 -7.17 5.60
CA ARG A 78 4.57 -8.40 4.97
C ARG A 78 5.09 -9.33 6.07
N THR A 79 4.24 -10.24 6.54
CA THR A 79 4.60 -11.24 7.56
C THR A 79 5.38 -12.40 6.94
N ASN A 80 6.56 -12.12 6.38
CA ASN A 80 7.59 -13.14 6.25
C ASN A 80 8.69 -12.77 7.24
N ALA A 81 8.55 -13.29 8.46
CA ALA A 81 9.68 -13.48 9.36
C ALA A 81 10.42 -14.73 8.86
N ALA A 82 11.68 -14.52 8.46
CA ALA A 82 12.62 -15.49 7.87
C ALA A 82 12.36 -15.90 6.41
#